data_AF-A0A8S3CM11-F1
#
_entry.id   AF-A0A8S3CM11-F1
#
_cell.length_a   1.000
_cell.length_b   1.000
_cell.length_c   1.000
_cell.angle_alpha   90.00
_cell.angle_beta   90.00
_cell.angle_gamma   90.00
#
_symmetry.space_group_name_H-M   'P 1'
#
loop_
_entity.id
_entity.type
_entity.pdbx_description
1 polymer ?
#
loop_
_entity_poly.entity_id
_entity_poly.type
_entity_poly.pdbx_seq_one_letter_code
_entity_poly.pdbx_strand_id
1 'polypeptide(L)'
;RLTMADIYQNVRIPTSNDSVYKDECLYSFDSPLSENGLFICMSTFHGVGKDHVARHCHLNPGKNIFLHISRRRIPVPVDPNVEPTRVTKMAIGVEGGFDANGPKRYTFEERYAIYIHPSVIIPYPDQASTLPEHVKQSADAIIAAESAFLKEERALMNTTWNGEIRQESKHAQTLEQLNNGRKIPPNGWKCEQCDLKDNLWLNLTDGAILCGRKFFDGTGGNNHAVDHYYKTRYPLAVKLGTITNKGADVYSYDEDDMDDMVEDPNLAIHLSHWGINMMKMEKTDRSMADLEIEINQKYGEASMIEEANSKLQPLYGAGKLFIETTCI
;
A
#
# COMPACT_ATOMS: atom_id res chain seq x y z
N ARG A 1 11.47 -22.79 39.22
CA ARG A 1 10.36 -21.83 38.99
C ARG A 1 10.92 -20.79 38.03
N LEU A 2 10.49 -20.77 36.77
CA LEU A 2 10.79 -19.67 35.86
C LEU A 2 10.11 -18.42 36.42
N THR A 3 10.84 -17.32 36.50
CA THR A 3 10.30 -16.01 36.89
C THR A 3 9.38 -15.49 35.78
N MET A 4 8.48 -14.55 36.08
CA MET A 4 7.67 -13.90 35.02
C MET A 4 8.55 -13.26 33.93
N ALA A 5 9.76 -12.81 34.26
CA ALA A 5 10.71 -12.25 33.30
C ALA A 5 11.24 -13.31 32.30
N ASP A 6 11.43 -14.56 32.75
CA ASP A 6 11.93 -15.64 31.90
C ASP A 6 10.89 -16.07 30.84
N ILE A 7 9.59 -15.91 31.13
CA ILE A 7 8.51 -16.29 30.21
C ILE A 7 8.57 -15.44 28.93
N TYR A 8 8.80 -14.13 29.07
CA TYR A 8 8.74 -13.17 27.96
C TYR A 8 10.11 -12.80 27.38
N GLN A 9 11.17 -13.50 27.74
CA GLN A 9 12.55 -13.16 27.37
C GLN A 9 12.78 -13.14 25.85
N ASN A 10 12.04 -13.96 25.10
CA ASN A 10 12.19 -14.05 23.64
C ASN A 10 11.27 -13.09 22.87
N VAL A 11 10.46 -12.27 23.54
CA VAL A 11 9.59 -11.29 22.88
C VAL A 11 10.46 -10.17 22.30
N ARG A 12 10.29 -9.90 21.01
CA ARG A 12 10.98 -8.84 20.27
C ARG A 12 9.99 -7.75 19.90
N ILE A 13 10.47 -6.52 19.83
CA ILE A 13 9.72 -5.40 19.25
C ILE A 13 10.13 -5.31 17.78
N PRO A 14 9.19 -5.40 16.83
CA PRO A 14 9.52 -5.31 15.40
C PRO A 14 10.08 -3.93 15.08
N THR A 15 11.11 -3.91 14.24
CA THR A 15 11.73 -2.70 13.69
C THR A 15 11.29 -2.48 12.24
N SER A 16 11.69 -1.36 11.63
CA SER A 16 11.40 -1.08 10.21
C SER A 16 11.93 -2.15 9.26
N ASN A 17 12.99 -2.85 9.64
CA ASN A 17 13.66 -3.90 8.85
C ASN A 17 13.02 -5.28 9.04
N ASP A 18 12.12 -5.46 10.01
CA ASP A 18 11.44 -6.71 10.23
C ASP A 18 10.20 -6.84 9.31
N SER A 19 9.99 -8.06 8.82
CA SER A 19 8.79 -8.45 8.08
C SER A 19 7.77 -9.05 9.03
N VAL A 20 6.59 -8.43 9.12
CA VAL A 20 5.50 -8.89 10.00
C VAL A 20 4.43 -9.58 9.13
N TYR A 21 4.36 -10.90 9.22
CA TYR A 21 3.41 -11.72 8.45
C TYR A 21 2.11 -11.89 9.23
N LYS A 22 1.20 -10.92 9.10
CA LYS A 22 -0.06 -10.87 9.88
C LYS A 22 -1.33 -11.07 9.05
N ASP A 23 -1.20 -11.41 7.77
CA ASP A 23 -2.34 -11.58 6.87
C ASP A 23 -2.72 -13.05 6.65
N GLU A 24 -1.73 -13.95 6.65
CA GLU A 24 -1.93 -15.38 6.39
C GLU A 24 -0.98 -16.25 7.24
N CYS A 25 -1.41 -17.49 7.50
CA CYS A 25 -0.64 -18.51 8.19
C CYS A 25 0.50 -19.05 7.34
N LEU A 26 1.66 -19.24 7.96
CA LEU A 26 2.84 -19.84 7.32
C LEU A 26 2.62 -21.27 6.77
N TYR A 27 1.61 -21.99 7.25
CA TYR A 27 1.40 -23.42 6.95
C TYR A 27 0.04 -23.75 6.31
N SER A 28 -0.89 -22.79 6.28
CA SER A 28 -2.27 -22.95 5.81
C SER A 28 -2.80 -21.62 5.31
N PHE A 29 -3.99 -21.61 4.71
CA PHE A 29 -4.67 -20.38 4.28
C PHE A 29 -5.46 -19.70 5.42
N ASP A 30 -5.12 -19.98 6.68
CA ASP A 30 -5.76 -19.30 7.80
C ASP A 30 -5.34 -17.84 7.84
N SER A 31 -6.32 -16.95 8.03
CA SER A 31 -6.12 -15.50 8.13
C SER A 31 -6.76 -14.95 9.40
N PRO A 32 -6.61 -13.66 9.73
CA PRO A 32 -7.36 -13.06 10.82
C PRO A 32 -8.89 -13.21 10.68
N LEU A 33 -9.41 -13.43 9.47
CA LEU A 33 -10.84 -13.67 9.18
C LEU A 33 -11.28 -15.13 9.41
N SER A 34 -10.34 -16.07 9.56
CA SER A 34 -10.66 -17.46 9.90
C SER A 34 -11.35 -17.54 11.27
N GLU A 35 -12.11 -18.61 11.50
CA GLU A 35 -12.88 -18.84 12.75
C GLU A 35 -12.04 -18.66 14.01
N ASN A 36 -10.79 -19.15 13.98
CA ASN A 36 -9.87 -19.08 15.11
C ASN A 36 -8.89 -17.89 15.05
N GLY A 37 -8.99 -17.03 14.02
CA GLY A 37 -8.04 -15.96 13.74
C GLY A 37 -6.61 -16.46 13.48
N LEU A 38 -5.65 -15.55 13.63
CA LEU A 38 -4.23 -15.78 13.34
C LEU A 38 -3.37 -15.47 14.57
N PHE A 39 -2.32 -16.26 14.80
CA PHE A 39 -1.40 -16.13 15.93
C PHE A 39 -0.02 -15.72 15.44
N ILE A 40 0.40 -14.49 15.75
CA ILE A 40 1.68 -13.93 15.29
C ILE A 40 2.72 -14.14 16.36
N CYS A 41 3.74 -14.94 16.08
CA CYS A 41 4.84 -15.21 17.01
C CYS A 41 5.58 -13.91 17.34
N MET A 42 5.58 -13.47 18.60
CA MET A 42 6.18 -12.19 19.00
C MET A 42 7.72 -12.20 19.00
N SER A 43 8.34 -13.33 18.63
CA SER A 43 9.79 -13.49 18.45
C SER A 43 10.22 -13.52 16.98
N THR A 44 9.37 -14.06 16.09
CA THR A 44 9.71 -14.24 14.67
C THR A 44 8.84 -13.45 13.71
N PHE A 45 7.72 -12.92 14.19
CA PHE A 45 6.70 -12.18 13.45
C PHE A 45 6.01 -12.97 12.32
N HIS A 46 6.08 -14.30 12.37
CA HIS A 46 5.28 -15.17 11.51
C HIS A 46 3.89 -15.41 12.10
N GLY A 47 2.86 -15.23 11.28
CA GLY A 47 1.50 -15.66 11.54
C GLY A 47 1.35 -17.17 11.39
N VAL A 48 0.67 -17.81 12.33
CA VAL A 48 0.31 -19.23 12.27
C VAL A 48 -1.14 -19.42 12.69
N GLY A 49 -1.84 -20.31 11.99
CA GLY A 49 -3.18 -20.76 12.36
C GLY A 49 -3.14 -21.58 13.64
N LYS A 50 -4.28 -21.65 14.34
CA LYS A 50 -4.41 -22.31 15.65
C LYS A 50 -3.84 -23.73 15.68
N ASP A 51 -4.17 -24.52 14.65
CA ASP A 51 -3.76 -25.93 14.55
C ASP A 51 -2.25 -26.11 14.33
N HIS A 52 -1.55 -25.04 13.95
CA HIS A 52 -0.12 -25.04 13.69
C HIS A 52 0.71 -24.36 14.78
N VAL A 53 0.09 -23.77 15.81
CA VAL A 53 0.83 -23.12 16.91
C VAL A 53 1.72 -24.12 17.65
N ALA A 54 1.21 -25.31 17.94
CA ALA A 54 1.99 -26.36 18.60
C ALA A 54 3.20 -26.80 17.76
N ARG A 55 3.00 -26.95 16.44
CA ARG A 55 4.08 -27.25 15.48
C ARG A 55 5.12 -26.13 15.46
N HIS A 56 4.69 -24.86 15.41
CA HIS A 56 5.59 -23.72 15.40
C HIS A 56 6.46 -23.67 16.67
N CYS A 57 5.86 -23.86 17.85
CA CYS A 57 6.56 -23.91 19.13
C CYS A 57 7.56 -25.07 19.20
N HIS A 58 7.20 -26.23 18.66
CA HIS A 58 8.09 -27.39 18.60
C HIS A 58 9.33 -27.12 17.72
N LEU A 59 9.14 -26.48 16.56
CA LEU A 59 10.23 -26.10 15.64
C LEU A 59 11.04 -24.90 16.15
N ASN A 60 10.47 -24.09 17.05
CA ASN A 60 11.09 -22.89 17.62
C ASN A 60 11.05 -22.91 19.15
N PRO A 61 11.93 -23.69 19.81
CA PRO A 61 11.97 -23.78 21.26
C PRO A 61 12.08 -22.41 21.94
N GLY A 62 11.26 -22.17 22.95
CA GLY A 62 11.22 -20.91 23.70
C GLY A 62 10.42 -19.77 23.03
N LYS A 63 9.88 -19.97 21.82
CA LYS A 63 9.05 -18.98 21.12
C LYS A 63 7.57 -19.39 21.19
N ASN A 64 7.00 -19.25 22.38
CA ASN A 64 5.65 -19.72 22.72
C ASN A 64 4.65 -18.60 23.02
N ILE A 65 5.00 -17.35 22.71
CA ILE A 65 4.16 -16.17 22.93
C ILE A 65 3.76 -15.58 21.59
N PHE A 66 2.46 -15.33 21.44
CA PHE A 66 1.84 -14.89 20.21
C PHE A 66 0.91 -13.72 20.46
N LEU A 67 0.86 -12.78 19.51
CA LEU A 67 -0.25 -11.86 19.37
C LEU A 67 -1.33 -12.54 18.53
N HIS A 68 -2.47 -12.85 19.13
CA HIS A 68 -3.65 -13.33 18.43
C HIS A 68 -4.44 -12.16 17.83
N ILE A 69 -4.78 -12.27 16.56
CA ILE A 69 -5.62 -11.32 15.83
C ILE A 69 -6.85 -12.06 15.31
N SER A 70 -8.04 -11.55 15.62
CA SER A 70 -9.29 -11.98 15.01
C SER A 70 -9.98 -10.77 14.38
N ARG A 71 -10.36 -10.89 13.12
CA ARG A 71 -11.00 -9.86 12.31
C ARG A 71 -12.40 -10.34 11.95
N ARG A 72 -13.38 -9.45 12.10
CA ARG A 72 -14.77 -9.68 11.69
C ARG A 72 -15.18 -8.65 10.66
N ARG A 73 -15.72 -9.13 9.53
CA ARG A 73 -16.31 -8.28 8.48
C ARG A 73 -17.70 -7.81 8.90
N ILE A 74 -17.93 -6.51 8.88
CA ILE A 74 -19.21 -5.86 9.19
C ILE A 74 -19.70 -5.14 7.92
N PRO A 75 -20.85 -5.52 7.35
CA PRO A 75 -21.42 -4.80 6.21
C PRO A 75 -21.82 -3.38 6.61
N VAL A 76 -21.45 -2.40 5.79
CA VAL A 76 -21.93 -1.02 5.96
C VAL A 76 -23.32 -0.93 5.32
N PRO A 77 -24.34 -0.39 6.02
CA PRO A 77 -25.64 -0.14 5.42
C PRO A 77 -25.47 0.79 4.21
N VAL A 78 -25.83 0.32 3.02
CA VAL A 78 -25.84 1.13 1.81
C VAL A 78 -27.25 1.71 1.65
N ASP A 79 -27.35 3.00 1.35
CA ASP A 79 -28.62 3.64 1.01
C ASP A 79 -29.17 2.98 -0.28
N PRO A 80 -30.36 2.38 -0.27
CA PRO A 80 -30.93 1.70 -1.42
C PRO A 80 -31.18 2.61 -2.64
N ASN A 81 -31.06 3.93 -2.50
CA ASN A 81 -31.22 4.89 -3.59
C ASN A 81 -29.92 5.20 -4.37
N VAL A 82 -28.76 4.67 -3.95
CA VAL A 82 -27.49 4.88 -4.66
C VAL A 82 -27.27 3.74 -5.65
N GLU A 83 -27.38 4.02 -6.95
CA GLU A 83 -27.05 3.02 -7.97
C GLU A 83 -25.56 2.67 -7.91
N PRO A 84 -25.19 1.36 -7.91
CA PRO A 84 -23.80 0.97 -7.94
C PRO A 84 -23.18 1.37 -9.29
N THR A 85 -22.21 2.28 -9.27
CA THR A 85 -21.38 2.62 -10.42
C THR A 85 -20.72 1.35 -10.97
N ARG A 86 -21.03 1.01 -12.23
CA ARG A 86 -20.39 -0.11 -12.92
C ARG A 86 -19.01 0.31 -13.38
N VAL A 87 -17.99 -0.36 -12.84
CA VAL A 87 -16.62 -0.27 -13.32
C VAL A 87 -16.52 -1.10 -14.60
N THR A 88 -16.03 -0.50 -15.68
CA THR A 88 -15.84 -1.09 -17.02
C THR A 88 -14.40 -1.07 -17.52
N LYS A 89 -13.48 -0.42 -16.79
CA LYS A 89 -12.04 -0.34 -17.08
C LYS A 89 -11.21 -0.54 -15.81
N MET A 90 -10.07 -1.22 -15.95
CA MET A 90 -9.10 -1.49 -14.90
C MET A 90 -8.08 -0.33 -14.80
N ALA A 91 -8.56 0.86 -14.47
CA ALA A 91 -7.70 2.03 -14.30
C ALA A 91 -8.34 3.03 -13.33
N ILE A 92 -7.52 3.79 -12.61
CA ILE A 92 -7.97 4.74 -11.60
C ILE A 92 -8.37 6.06 -12.26
N GLY A 93 -9.57 6.57 -11.96
CA GLY A 93 -9.96 7.93 -12.34
C GLY A 93 -10.15 8.17 -13.84
N VAL A 94 -10.19 7.12 -14.66
CA VAL A 94 -10.54 7.17 -16.09
C VAL A 94 -12.03 6.84 -16.30
N GLU A 95 -12.58 7.20 -17.46
CA GLU A 95 -13.97 6.85 -17.82
C GLU A 95 -14.17 5.32 -17.82
N GLY A 96 -14.99 4.82 -16.89
CA GLY A 96 -15.20 3.39 -16.63
C GLY A 96 -14.31 2.81 -15.52
N GLY A 97 -13.42 3.59 -14.92
CA GLY A 97 -12.43 3.17 -13.92
C GLY A 97 -12.95 3.00 -12.49
N PHE A 98 -12.10 2.51 -11.59
CA PHE A 98 -12.39 2.38 -10.16
C PHE A 98 -12.34 3.74 -9.44
N ASP A 99 -13.24 3.94 -8.47
CA ASP A 99 -13.30 5.13 -7.61
C ASP A 99 -12.59 4.86 -6.27
N ALA A 100 -11.40 5.44 -6.09
CA ALA A 100 -10.65 5.32 -4.85
C ALA A 100 -11.39 5.90 -3.62
N ASN A 101 -12.34 6.81 -3.82
CA ASN A 101 -13.06 7.53 -2.78
C ASN A 101 -14.49 7.02 -2.54
N GLY A 102 -14.90 5.96 -3.25
CA GLY A 102 -16.22 5.37 -3.13
C GLY A 102 -16.54 4.85 -1.71
N PRO A 103 -17.84 4.69 -1.38
CA PRO A 103 -18.26 4.22 -0.07
C PRO A 103 -17.74 2.80 0.19
N LYS A 104 -17.03 2.61 1.31
CA LYS A 104 -16.57 1.30 1.76
C LYS A 104 -17.78 0.39 2.00
N ARG A 105 -17.89 -0.71 1.25
CA ARG A 105 -18.98 -1.69 1.40
C ARG A 105 -18.94 -2.43 2.74
N TYR A 106 -17.77 -2.49 3.37
CA TYR A 106 -17.55 -3.20 4.62
C TYR A 106 -16.61 -2.42 5.53
N THR A 107 -16.81 -2.57 6.83
CA THR A 107 -15.86 -2.22 7.88
C THR A 107 -15.36 -3.50 8.55
N PHE A 108 -14.22 -3.41 9.22
CA PHE A 108 -13.65 -4.54 9.96
C PHE A 108 -13.56 -4.18 11.43
N GLU A 109 -14.02 -5.09 12.28
CA GLU A 109 -13.76 -5.06 13.72
C GLU A 109 -12.62 -6.02 14.01
N GLU A 110 -11.56 -5.54 14.65
CA GLU A 110 -10.42 -6.36 15.06
C GLU A 110 -10.40 -6.53 16.57
N ARG A 111 -10.01 -7.74 17.01
CA ARG A 111 -9.81 -8.09 18.41
C ARG A 111 -8.43 -8.70 18.58
N TYR A 112 -7.77 -8.33 19.66
CA TYR A 112 -6.42 -8.76 19.96
C TYR A 112 -6.35 -9.45 21.32
N ALA A 113 -5.43 -10.41 21.43
CA ALA A 113 -5.07 -11.02 22.70
C ALA A 113 -3.62 -11.50 22.67
N ILE A 114 -2.97 -11.55 23.83
CA ILE A 114 -1.70 -12.26 24.00
C ILE A 114 -2.00 -13.72 24.33
N TYR A 115 -1.54 -14.61 23.48
CA TYR A 115 -1.64 -16.05 23.68
C TYR A 115 -0.27 -16.62 24.09
N ILE A 116 -0.23 -17.31 25.23
CA ILE A 116 0.94 -18.06 25.69
C ILE A 116 0.59 -19.54 25.60
N HIS A 117 1.24 -20.22 24.66
CA HIS A 117 1.00 -21.63 24.41
C HIS A 117 1.37 -22.47 25.65
N PRO A 118 0.52 -23.43 26.09
CA PRO A 118 -0.63 -23.96 25.35
C PRO A 118 -2.03 -23.39 25.67
N SER A 119 -2.19 -22.54 26.70
CA SER A 119 -3.55 -22.30 27.23
C SER A 119 -3.83 -20.90 27.78
N VAL A 120 -2.83 -20.04 27.95
CA VAL A 120 -3.07 -18.72 28.56
C VAL A 120 -3.47 -17.72 27.47
N ILE A 121 -4.59 -17.03 27.68
CA ILE A 121 -5.07 -15.95 26.82
C ILE A 121 -5.27 -14.72 27.70
N ILE A 122 -4.64 -13.61 27.32
CA ILE A 122 -4.76 -12.31 27.99
C ILE A 122 -5.33 -11.32 26.97
N PRO A 123 -6.55 -10.79 27.15
CA PRO A 123 -7.11 -9.79 26.24
C PRO A 123 -6.19 -8.59 26.06
N TYR A 124 -6.12 -8.06 24.84
CA TYR A 124 -5.32 -6.88 24.51
C TYR A 124 -6.19 -5.80 23.87
N PRO A 125 -6.11 -4.53 24.30
CA PRO A 125 -5.21 -3.96 25.33
C PRO A 125 -5.43 -4.50 26.76
N ASP A 126 -4.33 -4.70 27.49
CA ASP A 126 -4.34 -5.28 28.85
C ASP A 126 -4.76 -4.27 29.92
N GLN A 127 -6.06 -4.23 30.17
CA GLN A 127 -6.69 -3.37 31.19
C GLN A 127 -6.24 -3.71 32.62
N ALA A 128 -5.85 -4.96 32.87
CA ALA A 128 -5.49 -5.45 34.21
C ALA A 128 -4.01 -5.22 34.54
N SER A 129 -3.23 -4.66 33.62
CA SER A 129 -1.78 -4.40 33.77
C SER A 129 -0.99 -5.64 34.22
N THR A 130 -1.37 -6.79 33.69
CA THR A 130 -0.76 -8.10 33.93
C THR A 130 0.47 -8.35 33.05
N LEU A 131 0.55 -7.69 31.89
CA LEU A 131 1.62 -7.84 30.93
C LEU A 131 2.79 -6.88 31.24
N PRO A 132 4.05 -7.36 31.09
CA PRO A 132 5.21 -6.49 31.10
C PRO A 132 5.16 -5.45 29.98
N GLU A 133 5.81 -4.32 30.22
CA GLU A 133 5.81 -3.17 29.28
C GLU A 133 6.38 -3.53 27.90
N HIS A 134 7.46 -4.33 27.83
CA HIS A 134 8.06 -4.71 26.55
C HIS A 134 7.12 -5.57 25.69
N VAL A 135 6.21 -6.33 26.31
CA VAL A 135 5.21 -7.14 25.61
C VAL A 135 4.12 -6.25 25.01
N LYS A 136 3.68 -5.22 25.76
CA LYS A 136 2.72 -4.22 25.25
C LYS A 136 3.30 -3.47 24.07
N GLN A 137 4.53 -2.98 24.19
CA GLN A 137 5.24 -2.31 23.10
C GLN A 137 5.39 -3.19 21.86
N SER A 138 5.72 -4.48 22.03
CA SER A 138 5.78 -5.43 20.92
C SER A 138 4.41 -5.63 20.26
N ALA A 139 3.34 -5.79 21.06
CA ALA A 139 1.98 -5.94 20.55
C ALA A 139 1.53 -4.72 19.74
N ASP A 140 1.69 -3.51 20.30
CA ASP A 140 1.36 -2.25 19.61
C ASP A 140 2.16 -2.09 18.32
N ALA A 141 3.45 -2.42 18.35
CA ALA A 141 4.30 -2.34 17.16
C ALA A 141 3.91 -3.36 16.08
N ILE A 142 3.48 -4.58 16.43
CA ILE A 142 2.95 -5.57 15.48
C ILE A 142 1.61 -5.10 14.88
N ILE A 143 0.72 -4.53 15.71
CA ILE A 143 -0.57 -3.99 15.30
C ILE A 143 -0.37 -2.84 14.31
N ALA A 144 0.54 -1.91 14.63
CA ALA A 144 0.84 -0.74 13.81
C ALA A 144 1.70 -1.06 12.57
N ALA A 145 2.51 -2.12 12.61
CA ALA A 145 3.41 -2.47 11.51
C ALA A 145 2.64 -2.72 10.21
N GLU A 146 3.16 -2.22 9.10
CA GLU A 146 2.71 -2.67 7.80
C GLU A 146 3.09 -4.14 7.57
N SER A 147 2.18 -4.92 7.00
CA SER A 147 2.42 -6.34 6.80
C SER A 147 3.45 -6.60 5.72
N ALA A 148 4.11 -7.76 5.80
CA ALA A 148 5.11 -8.18 4.82
C ALA A 148 4.53 -8.25 3.40
N PHE A 149 3.31 -8.78 3.25
CA PHE A 149 2.61 -8.85 1.97
C PHE A 149 2.39 -7.47 1.37
N LEU A 150 1.93 -6.49 2.17
CA LEU A 150 1.72 -5.12 1.69
C LEU A 150 3.03 -4.41 1.31
N LYS A 151 4.10 -4.65 2.07
CA LYS A 151 5.44 -4.12 1.74
C LYS A 151 5.93 -4.67 0.40
N GLU A 152 5.73 -5.97 0.15
CA GLU A 152 6.14 -6.64 -1.08
C GLU A 152 5.27 -6.24 -2.26
N GLU A 153 3.94 -6.21 -2.10
CA GLU A 153 2.99 -5.72 -3.12
C GLU A 153 3.32 -4.27 -3.52
N ARG A 154 3.57 -3.39 -2.55
CA ARG A 154 4.03 -2.01 -2.85
C ARG A 154 5.39 -1.98 -3.53
N ALA A 155 6.33 -2.82 -3.11
CA ALA A 155 7.64 -2.85 -3.76
C ALA A 155 7.52 -3.28 -5.22
N LEU A 156 6.69 -4.29 -5.51
CA LEU A 156 6.38 -4.75 -6.85
C LEU A 156 5.67 -3.66 -7.66
N MET A 157 4.58 -3.08 -7.15
CA MET A 157 3.85 -2.01 -7.87
C MET A 157 4.64 -0.69 -8.02
N ASN A 158 5.63 -0.42 -7.18
CA ASN A 158 6.54 0.70 -7.44
C ASN A 158 7.47 0.42 -8.63
N THR A 159 7.74 -0.86 -8.92
CA THR A 159 8.55 -1.29 -10.07
C THR A 159 7.72 -1.58 -11.32
N THR A 160 6.44 -1.93 -11.16
CA THR A 160 5.52 -2.26 -12.26
C THR A 160 4.34 -1.31 -12.29
N TRP A 161 4.13 -0.65 -13.41
CA TRP A 161 2.96 0.16 -13.67
C TRP A 161 2.22 -0.42 -14.88
N ASN A 162 0.89 -0.53 -14.81
CA ASN A 162 0.07 -1.28 -15.80
C ASN A 162 0.51 -2.75 -16.02
N GLY A 163 1.11 -3.40 -15.02
CA GLY A 163 1.61 -4.79 -15.13
C GLY A 163 2.96 -4.94 -15.86
N GLU A 164 3.59 -3.84 -16.31
CA GLU A 164 4.90 -3.85 -16.97
C GLU A 164 5.95 -3.08 -16.13
N ILE A 165 7.20 -3.54 -16.16
CA ILE A 165 8.31 -2.89 -15.44
C ILE A 165 8.47 -1.47 -16.01
N ARG A 166 8.51 -0.46 -15.12
CA ARG A 166 8.76 0.94 -15.51
C ARG A 166 10.01 1.00 -16.37
N GLN A 167 9.87 1.47 -17.60
CA GLN A 167 11.01 1.61 -18.50
C GLN A 167 11.75 2.90 -18.15
N GLU A 168 13.07 2.92 -18.40
CA GLU A 168 13.83 4.15 -18.35
C GLU A 168 13.31 5.12 -19.41
N SER A 169 13.04 6.37 -19.03
CA SER A 169 12.55 7.34 -19.99
C SER A 169 13.60 7.65 -21.05
N LYS A 170 13.17 7.72 -22.32
CA LYS A 170 14.01 8.18 -23.45
C LYS A 170 14.57 9.60 -23.24
N HIS A 171 13.96 10.39 -22.35
CA HIS A 171 14.40 11.75 -22.04
C HIS A 171 15.35 11.83 -20.85
N ALA A 172 15.48 10.79 -20.02
CA ALA A 172 16.22 10.88 -18.75
C ALA A 172 17.71 11.24 -18.92
N GLN A 173 18.33 10.85 -20.03
CA GLN A 173 19.75 11.17 -20.29
C GLN A 173 19.95 12.51 -21.00
N THR A 174 18.95 12.99 -21.73
CA THR A 174 19.05 14.16 -22.62
C THR A 174 18.21 15.34 -22.12
N LEU A 175 17.61 15.23 -20.94
CA LEU A 175 16.73 16.25 -20.38
C LEU A 175 17.51 17.56 -20.14
N GLU A 176 17.17 18.59 -20.90
CA GLU A 176 17.69 19.93 -20.68
C GLU A 176 16.90 20.61 -19.54
N GLN A 177 17.61 21.09 -18.53
CA GLN A 177 17.03 21.87 -17.44
C GLN A 177 17.36 23.34 -17.60
N LEU A 178 16.33 24.18 -17.62
CA LEU A 178 16.47 25.62 -17.79
C LEU A 178 17.10 26.27 -16.56
N ASN A 179 18.05 27.17 -16.79
CA ASN A 179 18.66 28.00 -15.76
C ASN A 179 17.85 29.29 -15.56
N ASN A 180 16.67 29.18 -14.98
CA ASN A 180 15.76 30.31 -14.74
C ASN A 180 15.85 30.88 -13.31
N GLY A 181 16.78 30.39 -12.48
CA GLY A 181 17.01 30.87 -11.11
C GLY A 181 15.97 30.40 -10.07
N ARG A 182 14.99 29.57 -10.45
CA ARG A 182 14.03 29.00 -9.49
C ARG A 182 14.70 28.04 -8.52
N LYS A 183 14.22 28.06 -7.27
CA LYS A 183 14.53 27.06 -6.25
C LYS A 183 13.23 26.60 -5.62
N ILE A 184 13.09 25.29 -5.50
CA ILE A 184 11.85 24.67 -5.01
C ILE A 184 12.01 24.42 -3.51
N PRO A 185 11.10 24.95 -2.67
CA PRO A 185 11.13 24.69 -1.24
C PRO A 185 10.90 23.20 -0.94
N PRO A 186 11.28 22.69 0.24
CA PRO A 186 11.08 21.28 0.59
C PRO A 186 9.63 20.92 0.93
N ASN A 187 8.74 21.89 1.13
CA ASN A 187 7.32 21.69 1.43
C ASN A 187 6.52 22.97 1.12
N GLY A 188 5.19 22.90 1.34
CA GLY A 188 4.30 24.07 1.21
C GLY A 188 4.00 24.45 -0.23
N TRP A 189 4.13 23.51 -1.16
CA TRP A 189 3.88 23.73 -2.58
C TRP A 189 2.41 24.04 -2.86
N LYS A 190 2.20 24.78 -3.94
CA LYS A 190 0.89 25.15 -4.45
C LYS A 190 0.97 25.17 -5.96
N CYS A 191 -0.09 24.77 -6.65
CA CYS A 191 -0.18 24.91 -8.09
C CYS A 191 -0.03 26.40 -8.49
N GLU A 192 0.76 26.67 -9.53
CA GLU A 192 0.98 28.03 -10.03
C GLU A 192 -0.26 28.63 -10.72
N GLN A 193 -1.26 27.82 -11.08
CA GLN A 193 -2.47 28.26 -11.81
C GLN A 193 -3.78 28.09 -11.03
N CYS A 194 -3.77 27.46 -9.85
CA CYS A 194 -4.97 27.32 -9.02
C CYS A 194 -4.62 27.17 -7.53
N ASP A 195 -5.63 26.93 -6.68
CA ASP A 195 -5.45 26.88 -5.23
C ASP A 195 -5.06 25.52 -4.66
N LEU A 196 -4.89 24.49 -5.50
CA LEU A 196 -4.54 23.13 -5.07
C LEU A 196 -3.15 23.07 -4.43
N LYS A 197 -3.04 22.27 -3.37
CA LYS A 197 -1.81 22.06 -2.57
C LYS A 197 -1.36 20.60 -2.53
N ASP A 198 -2.13 19.73 -3.17
CA ASP A 198 -2.03 18.29 -3.25
C ASP A 198 -2.06 17.85 -4.72
N ASN A 199 -1.58 16.63 -5.00
CA ASN A 199 -1.44 16.12 -6.38
C ASN A 199 -0.69 17.09 -7.30
N LEU A 200 0.46 17.57 -6.83
CA LEU A 200 1.29 18.54 -7.54
C LEU A 200 2.45 17.83 -8.26
N TRP A 201 2.73 18.29 -9.46
CA TRP A 201 3.76 17.76 -10.35
C TRP A 201 4.76 18.87 -10.66
N LEU A 202 6.04 18.60 -10.40
CA LEU A 202 7.15 19.48 -10.73
C LEU A 202 7.70 19.08 -12.10
N ASN A 203 7.58 19.95 -13.09
CA ASN A 203 8.21 19.72 -14.38
C ASN A 203 9.74 19.83 -14.24
N LEU A 204 10.46 18.80 -14.69
CA LEU A 204 11.90 18.70 -14.48
C LEU A 204 12.71 19.64 -15.39
N THR A 205 12.13 20.13 -16.50
CA THR A 205 12.80 21.05 -17.44
C THR A 205 12.79 22.48 -16.95
N ASP A 206 11.66 23.01 -16.46
CA ASP A 206 11.53 24.44 -16.13
C ASP A 206 11.18 24.74 -14.67
N GLY A 207 10.92 23.70 -13.87
CA GLY A 207 10.64 23.83 -12.45
C GLY A 207 9.25 24.38 -12.15
N ALA A 208 8.32 24.32 -13.12
CA ALA A 208 6.92 24.69 -12.89
C ALA A 208 6.23 23.67 -11.97
N ILE A 209 5.47 24.17 -10.96
CA ILE A 209 4.67 23.33 -10.06
C ILE A 209 3.19 23.43 -10.43
N LEU A 210 2.62 22.34 -10.93
CA LEU A 210 1.29 22.33 -11.51
C LEU A 210 0.47 21.13 -11.01
N CYS A 211 -0.83 21.31 -10.83
CA CYS A 211 -1.68 20.21 -10.37
C CYS A 211 -1.88 19.17 -11.48
N GLY A 212 -2.07 17.92 -11.05
CA GLY A 212 -2.29 16.77 -11.93
C GLY A 212 -3.62 16.81 -12.67
N ARG A 213 -3.98 15.65 -13.25
CA ARG A 213 -5.18 15.53 -14.08
C ARG A 213 -6.46 15.61 -13.25
N LYS A 214 -7.50 16.15 -13.86
CA LYS A 214 -8.85 16.14 -13.32
C LYS A 214 -9.48 14.77 -13.55
N PHE A 215 -10.02 14.17 -12.50
CA PHE A 215 -10.79 12.94 -12.59
C PHE A 215 -12.26 13.24 -12.96
N PHE A 216 -12.92 12.26 -13.55
CA PHE A 216 -14.29 12.43 -14.07
C PHE A 216 -15.35 12.64 -12.96
N ASP A 217 -15.07 12.15 -11.75
CA ASP A 217 -15.89 12.33 -10.54
C ASP A 217 -15.80 13.76 -9.96
N GLY A 218 -14.99 14.62 -10.57
CA GLY A 218 -14.75 15.99 -10.14
C GLY A 218 -13.61 16.14 -9.13
N THR A 219 -12.97 15.05 -8.70
CA THR A 219 -11.80 15.06 -7.83
C THR A 219 -10.47 15.09 -8.62
N GLY A 220 -9.33 15.09 -7.93
CA GLY A 220 -8.01 15.16 -8.56
C GLY A 220 -7.52 16.60 -8.75
N GLY A 221 -6.85 16.85 -9.87
CA GLY A 221 -6.33 18.18 -10.23
C GLY A 221 -7.19 18.93 -11.25
N ASN A 222 -6.61 19.95 -11.87
CA ASN A 222 -7.25 20.81 -12.88
C ASN A 222 -6.55 20.74 -14.25
N ASN A 223 -5.81 19.67 -14.55
CA ASN A 223 -5.06 19.45 -15.80
C ASN A 223 -3.90 20.42 -16.08
N HIS A 224 -3.55 21.32 -15.16
CA HIS A 224 -2.52 22.32 -15.44
C HIS A 224 -1.15 21.73 -15.83
N ALA A 225 -0.74 20.60 -15.25
CA ALA A 225 0.53 19.96 -15.61
C ALA A 225 0.55 19.43 -17.05
N VAL A 226 -0.52 18.76 -17.49
CA VAL A 226 -0.63 18.24 -18.86
C VAL A 226 -0.84 19.37 -19.88
N ASP A 227 -1.59 20.41 -19.51
CA ASP A 227 -1.77 21.61 -20.34
C ASP A 227 -0.44 22.36 -20.55
N HIS A 228 0.42 22.36 -19.53
CA HIS A 228 1.76 22.93 -19.62
C HIS A 228 2.66 22.13 -20.55
N TYR A 229 2.60 20.80 -20.49
CA TYR A 229 3.28 19.94 -21.45
C TYR A 229 2.83 20.24 -22.89
N TYR A 230 1.51 20.34 -23.16
CA TYR A 230 1.04 20.65 -24.51
C TYR A 230 1.54 22.00 -25.06
N LYS A 231 1.82 22.97 -24.17
CA LYS A 231 2.36 24.29 -24.53
C LYS A 231 3.87 24.30 -24.73
N THR A 232 4.61 23.55 -23.91
CA THR A 232 6.08 23.65 -23.82
C THR A 232 6.82 22.47 -24.42
N ARG A 233 6.16 21.31 -24.47
CA ARG A 233 6.74 19.99 -24.80
C ARG A 233 7.84 19.55 -23.84
N TYR A 234 7.77 19.98 -22.58
CA TYR A 234 8.68 19.52 -21.53
C TYR A 234 8.21 18.19 -20.95
N PRO A 235 8.91 17.07 -21.23
CA PRO A 235 8.31 15.74 -21.20
C PRO A 235 8.18 15.15 -19.80
N LEU A 236 9.11 15.46 -18.89
CA LEU A 236 9.20 14.80 -17.59
C LEU A 236 8.68 15.67 -16.44
N ALA A 237 7.85 15.07 -15.59
CA ALA A 237 7.42 15.67 -14.34
C ALA A 237 7.49 14.66 -13.19
N VAL A 238 7.89 15.14 -12.01
CA VAL A 238 7.95 14.34 -10.78
C VAL A 238 6.82 14.73 -9.84
N LYS A 239 6.13 13.75 -9.26
CA LYS A 239 5.06 14.00 -8.28
C LYS A 239 5.67 14.48 -6.96
N LEU A 240 5.31 15.70 -6.56
CA LEU A 240 5.73 16.24 -5.28
C LEU A 240 5.05 15.46 -4.15
N GLY A 241 5.81 15.18 -3.10
CA GLY A 241 5.37 14.38 -1.96
C GLY A 241 5.64 12.87 -2.06
N THR A 242 6.05 12.35 -3.23
CA THR A 242 6.49 10.95 -3.36
C THR A 242 8.01 10.79 -3.35
N ILE A 243 8.76 11.91 -3.36
CA ILE A 243 10.22 11.95 -3.36
C ILE A 243 10.76 11.42 -2.03
N THR A 244 11.61 10.39 -2.11
CA THR A 244 12.32 9.78 -0.98
C THR A 244 13.79 9.59 -1.33
N ASN A 245 14.59 9.11 -0.37
CA ASN A 245 15.97 8.69 -0.61
C ASN A 245 16.11 7.47 -1.55
N LYS A 246 15.01 6.76 -1.86
CA LYS A 246 15.00 5.59 -2.74
C LYS A 246 14.52 5.89 -4.17
N GLY A 247 13.85 7.02 -4.40
CA GLY A 247 13.23 7.34 -5.67
C GLY A 247 12.01 8.26 -5.53
N ALA A 248 11.32 8.48 -6.64
CA ALA A 248 10.06 9.23 -6.70
C ALA A 248 9.20 8.71 -7.87
N ASP A 249 7.93 9.12 -7.89
CA ASP A 249 7.06 8.89 -9.03
C ASP A 249 7.37 9.94 -10.12
N VAL A 250 7.98 9.49 -11.22
CA VAL A 250 8.26 10.30 -12.42
C VAL A 250 7.33 9.87 -13.54
N TYR A 251 6.79 10.85 -14.25
CA TYR A 251 5.83 10.66 -15.33
C TYR A 251 6.32 11.34 -16.60
N SER A 252 6.13 10.66 -17.73
CA SER A 252 6.51 11.12 -19.06
C SER A 252 5.29 11.37 -19.92
N TYR A 253 5.20 12.59 -20.46
CA TYR A 253 4.10 13.00 -21.33
C TYR A 253 4.37 12.76 -22.83
N ASP A 254 5.57 12.33 -23.23
CA ASP A 254 6.02 12.26 -24.65
C ASP A 254 6.37 10.84 -25.13
N GLU A 255 6.17 9.81 -24.31
CA GLU A 255 6.50 8.43 -24.69
C GLU A 255 5.48 7.88 -25.68
N ASP A 256 5.96 7.59 -26.90
CA ASP A 256 5.38 6.90 -28.05
C ASP A 256 3.93 6.38 -27.90
N ASP A 257 2.99 7.30 -27.70
CA ASP A 257 1.54 7.06 -27.46
C ASP A 257 1.17 6.34 -26.13
N MET A 258 2.13 6.15 -25.22
CA MET A 258 1.93 5.68 -23.84
C MET A 258 2.37 6.75 -22.84
N ASP A 259 1.39 7.52 -22.41
CA ASP A 259 1.47 8.55 -21.38
C ASP A 259 1.69 7.89 -20.00
N ASP A 260 2.96 7.67 -19.61
CA ASP A 260 3.31 6.61 -18.65
C ASP A 260 4.27 6.99 -17.50
N MET A 261 4.27 6.15 -16.46
CA MET A 261 5.20 6.20 -15.34
C MET A 261 6.55 5.61 -15.71
N VAL A 262 7.63 6.37 -15.47
CA VAL A 262 8.97 6.06 -15.98
C VAL A 262 10.01 6.06 -14.88
N GLU A 263 11.13 5.41 -15.18
CA GLU A 263 12.35 5.54 -14.40
C GLU A 263 13.23 6.67 -14.96
N ASP A 264 13.76 7.50 -14.05
CA ASP A 264 14.78 8.50 -14.36
C ASP A 264 16.04 8.17 -13.54
N PRO A 265 17.04 7.48 -14.13
CA PRO A 265 18.29 7.15 -13.45
C PRO A 265 19.05 8.38 -12.94
N ASN A 266 18.79 9.56 -13.53
CA ASN A 266 19.44 10.83 -13.18
C ASN A 266 18.56 11.71 -12.28
N LEU A 267 17.49 11.17 -11.70
CA LEU A 267 16.53 11.93 -10.90
C LEU A 267 17.18 12.76 -9.78
N ALA A 268 18.19 12.21 -9.11
CA ALA A 268 18.92 12.92 -8.06
C ALA A 268 19.63 14.17 -8.59
N ILE A 269 20.19 14.11 -9.80
CA ILE A 269 20.84 15.23 -10.48
C ILE A 269 19.77 16.25 -10.88
N HIS A 270 18.67 15.79 -11.50
CA HIS A 270 17.59 16.65 -11.94
C HIS A 270 16.91 17.40 -10.79
N LEU A 271 16.71 16.76 -9.65
CA LEU A 271 16.15 17.37 -8.45
C LEU A 271 17.13 18.35 -7.78
N SER A 272 18.43 18.03 -7.80
CA SER A 272 19.48 18.89 -7.24
C SER A 272 19.55 20.26 -7.95
N HIS A 273 19.33 20.29 -9.27
CA HIS A 273 19.22 21.53 -10.05
C HIS A 273 18.22 22.51 -9.44
N TRP A 274 17.05 22.00 -9.04
CA TRP A 274 15.97 22.75 -8.39
C TRP A 274 16.21 23.01 -6.89
N GLY A 275 17.30 22.51 -6.32
CA GLY A 275 17.64 22.65 -4.91
C GLY A 275 17.00 21.60 -3.98
N ILE A 276 16.44 20.53 -4.54
CA ILE A 276 15.82 19.45 -3.78
C ILE A 276 16.89 18.38 -3.52
N ASN A 277 17.11 18.07 -2.24
CA ASN A 277 18.02 16.99 -1.83
C ASN A 277 17.20 15.76 -1.41
N MET A 278 17.16 14.74 -2.28
CA MET A 278 16.42 13.49 -2.07
C MET A 278 16.72 12.82 -0.72
N MET A 279 17.96 12.92 -0.22
CA MET A 279 18.36 12.29 1.05
C MET A 279 17.67 12.89 2.27
N LYS A 280 17.07 14.08 2.14
CA LYS A 280 16.36 14.80 3.21
C LYS A 280 14.84 14.82 3.01
N MET A 281 14.35 14.20 1.94
CA MET A 281 12.92 14.18 1.63
C MET A 281 12.26 12.95 2.25
N GLU A 282 11.08 13.17 2.83
CA GLU A 282 10.20 12.13 3.33
C GLU A 282 8.91 12.13 2.52
N LYS A 283 8.33 10.94 2.34
CA LYS A 283 7.07 10.76 1.62
C LYS A 283 5.94 11.46 2.39
N THR A 284 5.25 12.39 1.73
CA THR A 284 4.17 13.22 2.30
C THR A 284 2.87 13.13 1.50
N ASP A 285 2.90 12.50 0.33
CA ASP A 285 1.72 12.25 -0.50
C ASP A 285 1.70 10.77 -0.95
N ARG A 286 0.51 10.28 -1.29
CA ARG A 286 0.30 8.90 -1.76
C ARG A 286 0.95 8.73 -3.14
N SER A 287 1.75 7.67 -3.29
CA SER A 287 2.25 7.28 -4.61
C SER A 287 1.12 6.74 -5.46
N MET A 288 1.31 6.69 -6.76
CA MET A 288 0.31 6.08 -7.65
C MET A 288 0.09 4.60 -7.31
N ALA A 289 1.16 3.86 -6.99
CA ALA A 289 1.08 2.49 -6.50
C ALA A 289 0.26 2.35 -5.19
N ASP A 290 0.33 3.33 -4.26
CA ASP A 290 -0.50 3.26 -3.04
C ASP A 290 -2.00 3.34 -3.36
N LEU A 291 -2.36 4.12 -4.38
CA LEU A 291 -3.74 4.29 -4.80
C LEU A 291 -4.27 3.03 -5.49
N GLU A 292 -3.42 2.32 -6.25
CA GLU A 292 -3.73 1.04 -6.89
C GLU A 292 -3.97 -0.07 -5.86
N ILE A 293 -3.06 -0.24 -4.89
CA ILE A 293 -3.23 -1.21 -3.81
C ILE A 293 -4.55 -0.97 -3.05
N GLU A 294 -4.84 0.29 -2.71
CA GLU A 294 -6.06 0.62 -1.98
C GLU A 294 -7.33 0.26 -2.76
N ILE A 295 -7.30 0.38 -4.09
CA ILE A 295 -8.41 -0.01 -4.96
C ILE A 295 -8.54 -1.52 -5.04
N ASN A 296 -7.43 -2.25 -5.23
CA ASN A 296 -7.45 -3.71 -5.29
C ASN A 296 -8.02 -4.29 -4.00
N GLN A 297 -7.62 -3.76 -2.84
CA GLN A 297 -8.17 -4.13 -1.54
C GLN A 297 -9.67 -3.79 -1.39
N LYS A 298 -10.12 -2.67 -1.96
CA LYS A 298 -11.52 -2.23 -1.83
C LYS A 298 -12.46 -3.01 -2.73
N TYR A 299 -12.04 -3.31 -3.95
CA TYR A 299 -12.94 -3.77 -4.99
C TYR A 299 -12.80 -5.26 -5.29
N GLY A 300 -11.65 -5.90 -5.05
CA GLY A 300 -11.41 -7.30 -5.42
C GLY A 300 -11.62 -7.49 -6.92
N GLU A 301 -10.54 -7.44 -7.71
CA GLU A 301 -10.56 -7.50 -9.18
C GLU A 301 -11.34 -8.70 -9.76
N ALA A 302 -11.56 -9.75 -8.96
CA ALA A 302 -12.33 -10.93 -9.30
C ALA A 302 -13.77 -10.64 -9.81
N SER A 303 -14.32 -9.45 -9.57
CA SER A 303 -15.68 -9.10 -10.05
C SER A 303 -15.75 -8.62 -11.52
N MET A 304 -14.62 -8.43 -12.21
CA MET A 304 -14.61 -7.91 -13.59
C MET A 304 -14.13 -8.90 -14.67
N ILE A 305 -13.61 -10.07 -14.29
CA ILE A 305 -13.07 -11.07 -15.24
C ILE A 305 -13.79 -12.41 -15.07
N GLU A 306 -15.12 -12.38 -14.94
CA GLU A 306 -15.91 -13.57 -15.25
C GLU A 306 -16.22 -13.56 -16.75
N GLU A 307 -16.28 -14.74 -17.36
CA GLU A 307 -16.83 -14.94 -18.70
C GLU A 307 -18.29 -14.43 -18.73
N ALA A 308 -18.47 -13.13 -18.93
CA ALA A 308 -19.73 -12.42 -18.68
C ALA A 308 -20.91 -12.84 -19.59
N ASN A 309 -20.73 -13.87 -20.43
CA ASN A 309 -21.76 -14.40 -21.30
C ASN A 309 -21.92 -15.94 -21.23
N SER A 310 -21.23 -16.63 -20.33
CA SER A 310 -21.32 -18.09 -20.16
C SER A 310 -22.07 -18.46 -18.89
N LYS A 311 -23.24 -19.13 -18.99
CA LYS A 311 -23.88 -19.76 -17.84
C LYS A 311 -23.14 -21.05 -17.48
N LEU A 312 -22.09 -20.94 -16.67
CA LEU A 312 -21.34 -22.10 -16.18
C LEU A 312 -22.03 -22.72 -14.95
N GLN A 313 -21.92 -24.04 -14.82
CA GLN A 313 -22.41 -24.75 -13.65
C GLN A 313 -21.37 -24.66 -12.52
N PRO A 314 -21.71 -24.12 -11.33
CA PRO A 314 -20.77 -24.06 -10.22
C PRO A 314 -20.46 -25.48 -9.74
N LEU A 315 -19.17 -25.76 -9.57
CA LEU A 315 -18.69 -27.03 -9.04
C LEU A 315 -18.08 -26.82 -7.66
N TYR A 316 -18.30 -27.80 -6.77
CA TYR A 316 -17.78 -27.79 -5.41
C TYR A 316 -17.13 -29.14 -5.07
N GLY A 317 -16.25 -29.14 -4.06
CA GLY A 317 -15.65 -30.35 -3.49
C GLY A 317 -14.14 -30.48 -3.71
N ALA A 318 -13.57 -31.57 -3.22
CA ALA A 318 -12.13 -31.83 -3.30
C ALA A 318 -11.63 -31.81 -4.76
N GLY A 319 -10.51 -31.12 -5.00
CA GLY A 319 -9.93 -30.94 -6.33
C GLY A 319 -10.61 -29.89 -7.21
N LYS A 320 -11.61 -29.16 -6.67
CA LYS A 320 -12.33 -28.09 -7.37
C LYS A 320 -12.24 -26.79 -6.57
N LEU A 321 -11.01 -26.30 -6.43
CA LEU A 321 -10.71 -25.04 -5.73
C LEU A 321 -10.66 -23.90 -6.74
N PHE A 322 -11.23 -22.77 -6.38
CA PHE A 322 -10.98 -21.52 -7.09
C PHE A 322 -9.63 -20.96 -6.60
N ILE A 323 -8.77 -20.57 -7.54
CA ILE A 323 -7.57 -19.80 -7.23
C ILE A 323 -7.92 -18.36 -7.55
N GLU A 324 -7.93 -17.51 -6.53
CA GLU A 324 -8.08 -16.07 -6.73
C GLU A 324 -6.79 -15.56 -7.38
N THR A 325 -6.88 -15.21 -8.65
CA THR A 325 -5.82 -14.49 -9.36
C THR A 325 -6.06 -13.00 -9.22
N THR A 326 -5.17 -12.33 -8.48
CA THR A 326 -4.97 -10.89 -8.65
C THR A 326 -4.15 -10.71 -9.91
N CYS A 327 -4.68 -10.01 -10.92
CA CYS A 327 -3.85 -9.63 -12.07
C CYS A 327 -3.06 -8.41 -11.61
N ILE A 328 -1.77 -8.60 -11.35
CA ILE A 328 -0.85 -7.49 -11.06
C ILE A 328 -0.64 -6.68 -12.33
#